data_AF-A0AAV0CLF9-F1
#
_entry.id   AF-A0AAV0CLF9-F1
#
_cell.length_a   1.000
_cell.length_b   1.000
_cell.length_c   1.000
_cell.angle_alpha   90.00
_cell.angle_beta   90.00
_cell.angle_gamma   90.00
#
_symmetry.space_group_name_H-M   'P 1'
#
loop_
_entity.id
_entity.type
_entity.pdbx_description
1 polymer ?
#
loop_
_entity_poly.entity_id
_entity_poly.type
_entity_poly.pdbx_seq_one_letter_code
_entity_poly.pdbx_strand_id
1 'polypeptide(L)'
;MKETSRMVNDADNSHPMSPSDDDIAPRMLPHFLQIINKYGKNCYIWMGPTPMVFIMHPDLIKEVLNKNYLYQKPHANPLARNLVQGIFTYENDKWKKHRRLLNPAFFTEKLKLMEPAFMISCGDMVRKWEARAEEYCEVDVWPDLQTMTSDVISRTAFGSSYKDGRRIFELQTEQALHVTEAMRHVYVPGWRYVPTKRHRRMHDIKKEVKSCIRTIIEKRLNAMQVGRTNNDDLLGILLQSNLQDIKKHGNKGAGMSIEEVIEECKLFYFAGQETTSVLLVWTMVLLGRFREWQAQAREEVLQVFGRDKEPHFQGLNDLKVVTMILYESLRLYPPGTNLTRSTIEEIKLGDI
;
A
#
# COMPACT_ATOMS: atom_id res chain seq x y z
N MET A 1 -15.21 -2.03 -20.88
CA MET A 1 -15.21 -0.90 -19.92
C MET A 1 -16.61 -0.51 -19.47
N LYS A 2 -17.58 -0.13 -20.34
CA LYS A 2 -18.95 0.20 -19.87
C LYS A 2 -19.59 -0.91 -19.02
N GLU A 3 -19.50 -2.17 -19.49
CA GLU A 3 -20.02 -3.33 -18.75
C GLU A 3 -19.27 -3.56 -17.44
N THR A 4 -17.95 -3.44 -17.45
CA THR A 4 -17.10 -3.46 -16.26
C THR A 4 -17.55 -2.40 -15.24
N SER A 5 -17.74 -1.15 -15.65
CA SER A 5 -18.20 -0.08 -14.76
C SER A 5 -19.60 -0.36 -14.20
N ARG A 6 -20.52 -0.85 -15.04
CA ARG A 6 -21.88 -1.20 -14.61
C ARG A 6 -21.85 -2.29 -13.53
N MET A 7 -21.15 -3.39 -13.78
CA MET A 7 -21.11 -4.51 -12.83
C MET A 7 -20.41 -4.14 -11.52
N VAL A 8 -19.36 -3.30 -11.58
CA VAL A 8 -18.73 -2.78 -10.35
C VAL A 8 -19.71 -1.89 -9.58
N ASN A 9 -20.43 -0.99 -10.26
CA ASN A 9 -21.46 -0.17 -9.60
C ASN A 9 -22.59 -1.04 -9.00
N ASP A 10 -23.03 -2.08 -9.69
CA ASP A 10 -24.05 -3.00 -9.18
C ASP A 10 -23.54 -3.75 -7.94
N ALA A 11 -22.26 -4.17 -7.95
CA ALA A 11 -21.61 -4.81 -6.81
C ALA A 11 -21.46 -3.85 -5.61
N ASP A 12 -21.04 -2.60 -5.83
CA ASP A 12 -20.89 -1.57 -4.80
C ASP A 12 -22.24 -1.23 -4.12
N ASN A 13 -23.35 -1.31 -4.86
CA ASN A 13 -24.70 -0.98 -4.37
C ASN A 13 -25.50 -2.19 -3.89
N SER A 14 -24.91 -3.39 -3.90
CA SER A 14 -25.60 -4.61 -3.47
C SER A 14 -25.56 -4.79 -1.95
N HIS A 15 -26.50 -5.57 -1.40
CA HIS A 15 -26.61 -5.80 0.04
C HIS A 15 -25.29 -6.29 0.65
N PRO A 16 -25.00 -6.03 1.94
CA PRO A 16 -23.82 -6.56 2.61
C PRO A 16 -23.68 -8.07 2.41
N MET A 17 -22.43 -8.54 2.25
CA MET A 17 -22.17 -9.99 2.17
C MET A 17 -22.58 -10.67 3.47
N SER A 18 -23.03 -11.93 3.37
CA SER A 18 -23.24 -12.75 4.56
C SER A 18 -21.90 -12.92 5.30
N PRO A 19 -21.85 -12.86 6.64
CA PRO A 19 -20.63 -13.16 7.39
C PRO A 19 -20.05 -14.56 7.14
N SER A 20 -20.86 -15.47 6.61
CA SER A 20 -20.48 -16.83 6.22
C SER A 20 -19.94 -16.95 4.79
N ASP A 21 -20.02 -15.89 3.99
CA ASP A 21 -19.60 -15.87 2.59
C ASP A 21 -18.15 -15.36 2.50
N ASP A 22 -17.25 -16.21 2.01
CA ASP A 22 -15.83 -15.89 1.86
C ASP A 22 -15.46 -15.46 0.44
N ASP A 23 -16.39 -15.57 -0.53
CA ASP A 23 -16.09 -15.25 -1.92
C ASP A 23 -16.30 -13.76 -2.21
N ILE A 24 -15.24 -12.98 -2.04
CA ILE A 24 -15.23 -11.54 -2.36
C ILE A 24 -15.03 -11.25 -3.85
N ALA A 25 -14.67 -12.25 -4.67
CA ALA A 25 -14.31 -12.03 -6.07
C ALA A 25 -15.48 -11.44 -6.90
N PRO A 26 -16.75 -11.88 -6.73
CA PRO A 26 -17.91 -11.25 -7.37
C PRO A 26 -18.10 -9.78 -6.99
N ARG A 27 -17.65 -9.34 -5.81
CA ARG A 27 -17.73 -7.93 -5.40
C ARG A 27 -16.60 -7.10 -5.98
N MET A 28 -15.38 -7.63 -5.95
CA MET A 28 -14.19 -6.88 -6.31
C MET A 28 -13.98 -6.80 -7.82
N LEU A 29 -14.18 -7.90 -8.54
CA LEU A 29 -13.87 -8.02 -9.98
C LEU A 29 -14.98 -8.75 -10.75
N PRO A 30 -16.26 -8.33 -10.64
CA PRO A 30 -17.42 -9.08 -11.16
C PRO A 30 -17.31 -9.40 -12.64
N HIS A 31 -16.92 -8.41 -13.45
CA HIS A 31 -16.78 -8.58 -14.89
C HIS A 31 -15.62 -9.53 -15.24
N PHE A 32 -14.50 -9.50 -14.51
CA PHE A 32 -13.37 -10.37 -14.80
C PHE A 32 -13.73 -11.82 -14.47
N LEU A 33 -14.38 -12.03 -13.33
CA LEU A 33 -14.87 -13.35 -12.92
C LEU A 33 -15.87 -13.91 -13.94
N GLN A 34 -16.80 -13.09 -14.44
CA GLN A 34 -17.75 -13.50 -15.49
C GLN A 34 -17.04 -13.97 -16.76
N ILE A 35 -16.02 -13.24 -17.23
CA ILE A 35 -15.25 -13.59 -18.42
C ILE A 35 -14.45 -14.88 -18.18
N ILE A 36 -13.79 -15.01 -17.04
CA ILE A 36 -13.02 -16.22 -16.68
C ILE A 36 -13.95 -17.44 -16.61
N ASN A 37 -15.13 -17.31 -16.00
CA ASN A 37 -16.10 -18.41 -15.91
C ASN A 37 -16.67 -18.80 -17.29
N LYS A 38 -16.84 -17.83 -18.19
CA LYS A 38 -17.39 -18.07 -19.52
C LYS A 38 -16.39 -18.65 -20.52
N TYR A 39 -15.14 -18.17 -20.49
CA TYR A 39 -14.13 -18.48 -21.51
C TYR A 39 -12.92 -19.26 -20.98
N GLY A 40 -12.88 -19.55 -19.68
CA GLY A 40 -11.78 -20.24 -19.02
C GLY A 40 -10.66 -19.31 -18.55
N LYS A 41 -9.63 -19.90 -17.92
CA LYS A 41 -8.52 -19.18 -17.26
C LYS A 41 -7.56 -18.49 -18.23
N ASN A 42 -7.48 -18.98 -19.47
CA ASN A 42 -6.65 -18.41 -20.54
C ASN A 42 -7.54 -17.58 -21.47
N CYS A 43 -8.07 -16.47 -20.96
CA CYS A 43 -8.90 -15.55 -21.72
C CYS A 43 -8.25 -14.17 -21.81
N TYR A 44 -8.79 -13.32 -22.68
CA TYR A 44 -8.38 -11.93 -22.79
C TYR A 44 -9.61 -11.02 -22.90
N ILE A 45 -9.42 -9.76 -22.54
CA ILE A 45 -10.41 -8.70 -22.69
C ILE A 45 -9.80 -7.49 -23.37
N TRP A 46 -10.66 -6.70 -24.02
CA TRP A 46 -10.27 -5.40 -24.57
C TRP A 46 -10.47 -4.29 -23.53
N MET A 47 -9.36 -3.71 -23.08
CA MET A 47 -9.34 -2.52 -22.21
C MET A 47 -9.18 -1.27 -23.08
N GLY A 48 -10.28 -0.85 -23.70
CA GLY A 48 -10.22 0.16 -24.75
C GLY A 48 -9.52 -0.43 -25.99
N PRO A 49 -8.50 0.25 -26.56
CA PRO A 49 -7.76 -0.27 -27.72
C PRO A 49 -6.69 -1.30 -27.34
N THR A 50 -6.45 -1.56 -26.05
CA THR A 50 -5.36 -2.40 -25.58
C THR A 50 -5.89 -3.77 -25.12
N PRO A 51 -5.44 -4.89 -25.71
CA PRO A 51 -5.81 -6.21 -25.23
C PRO A 51 -5.11 -6.49 -23.89
N MET A 52 -5.82 -7.15 -22.99
CA MET A 52 -5.31 -7.60 -21.70
C MET A 52 -5.56 -9.10 -21.58
N VAL A 53 -4.49 -9.87 -21.43
CA VAL A 53 -4.52 -11.32 -21.24
C VAL A 53 -4.55 -11.63 -19.74
N PHE A 54 -5.43 -12.53 -19.32
CA PHE A 54 -5.44 -13.05 -17.96
C PHE A 54 -4.42 -14.18 -17.82
N ILE A 55 -3.60 -14.10 -16.78
CA ILE A 55 -2.60 -15.11 -16.46
C ILE A 55 -2.87 -15.60 -15.04
N MET A 56 -3.33 -16.85 -14.94
CA MET A 56 -3.70 -17.46 -13.65
C MET A 56 -2.83 -18.67 -13.27
N HIS A 57 -1.96 -19.13 -14.16
CA HIS A 57 -1.05 -20.24 -13.89
C HIS A 57 0.20 -19.74 -13.14
N PRO A 58 0.54 -20.30 -11.96
CA PRO A 58 1.66 -19.82 -11.14
C PRO A 58 3.00 -19.78 -11.88
N ASP A 59 3.27 -20.74 -12.77
CA ASP A 59 4.52 -20.79 -13.54
C ASP A 59 4.64 -19.61 -14.52
N LEU A 60 3.54 -19.27 -15.19
CA LEU A 60 3.48 -18.12 -16.10
C LEU A 60 3.57 -16.80 -15.33
N ILE A 61 2.89 -16.70 -14.17
CA ILE A 61 3.00 -15.54 -13.28
C ILE A 61 4.46 -15.35 -12.83
N LYS A 62 5.13 -16.44 -12.42
CA LYS A 62 6.53 -16.43 -12.02
C LYS A 62 7.43 -15.96 -13.16
N GLU A 63 7.21 -16.43 -14.38
CA GLU A 63 7.96 -15.98 -15.56
C GLU A 63 7.78 -14.46 -15.78
N VAL A 64 6.54 -13.99 -15.81
CA VAL A 64 6.22 -12.57 -16.02
C VAL A 64 6.83 -11.67 -14.95
N LEU A 65 6.77 -12.10 -13.69
CA LEU A 65 7.29 -11.29 -12.57
C LEU A 65 8.82 -11.32 -12.49
N ASN A 66 9.48 -12.40 -12.93
CA ASN A 66 10.95 -12.49 -12.92
C ASN A 66 11.60 -11.80 -14.12
N LYS A 67 10.97 -11.85 -15.31
CA LYS A 67 11.48 -11.21 -16.53
C LYS A 67 11.04 -9.74 -16.63
N ASN A 68 11.30 -8.95 -15.58
CA ASN A 68 10.86 -7.55 -15.49
C ASN A 68 11.42 -6.61 -16.59
N TYR A 69 12.50 -7.00 -17.26
CA TYR A 69 13.04 -6.28 -18.41
C TYR A 69 12.14 -6.40 -19.65
N LEU A 70 11.40 -7.51 -19.78
CA LEU A 70 10.42 -7.76 -20.85
C LEU A 70 9.01 -7.32 -20.46
N TYR A 71 8.63 -7.59 -19.21
CA TYR A 71 7.31 -7.32 -18.66
C TYR A 71 7.36 -6.12 -17.74
N GLN A 72 7.15 -4.93 -18.30
CA GLN A 72 7.18 -3.67 -17.57
C GLN A 72 5.79 -3.31 -17.04
N LYS A 73 5.70 -2.39 -16.07
CA LYS A 73 4.41 -1.86 -15.61
C LYS A 73 3.73 -1.09 -16.76
N PRO A 74 2.40 -1.23 -16.93
CA PRO A 74 1.69 -0.60 -18.03
C PRO A 74 1.79 0.92 -17.96
N HIS A 75 1.75 1.57 -19.13
CA HIS A 75 1.49 3.00 -19.22
C HIS A 75 0.04 3.29 -18.81
N ALA A 76 -0.19 3.38 -17.50
CA ALA A 76 -1.50 3.60 -16.92
C ALA A 76 -2.11 4.95 -17.33
N ASN A 77 -3.42 5.08 -17.10
CA ASN A 77 -4.14 6.35 -17.16
C ASN A 77 -3.29 7.45 -16.47
N PRO A 78 -2.90 8.53 -17.17
CA PRO A 78 -2.05 9.57 -16.59
C PRO A 78 -2.59 10.19 -15.30
N LEU A 79 -3.90 10.13 -15.07
CA LEU A 79 -4.53 10.58 -13.83
C LEU A 79 -4.13 9.72 -12.62
N ALA A 80 -3.80 8.44 -12.83
CA ALA A 80 -3.29 7.56 -11.77
C ALA A 80 -1.99 8.09 -11.15
N ARG A 81 -1.15 8.76 -11.96
CA ARG A 81 0.12 9.36 -11.51
C ARG A 81 -0.07 10.56 -10.56
N ASN A 82 -1.31 11.03 -10.38
CA ASN A 82 -1.60 12.08 -9.39
C ASN A 82 -1.64 11.51 -7.97
N LEU A 83 -2.11 10.26 -7.79
CA LEU A 83 -2.17 9.59 -6.50
C LEU A 83 -0.78 9.30 -5.96
N VAL A 84 -0.04 8.40 -6.62
CA VAL A 84 1.33 8.03 -6.24
C VAL A 84 2.22 7.88 -7.46
N GLN A 85 3.49 8.19 -7.28
CA GLN A 85 4.58 7.81 -8.18
C GLN A 85 5.66 7.16 -7.31
N GLY A 86 6.94 7.28 -7.69
CA GLY A 86 8.02 6.66 -6.95
C GLY A 86 8.33 5.26 -7.48
N ILE A 87 9.04 4.49 -6.66
CA ILE A 87 9.54 3.16 -7.02
C ILE A 87 8.44 2.19 -7.47
N PHE A 88 7.21 2.40 -7.02
CA PHE A 88 6.04 1.65 -7.48
C PHE A 88 5.79 1.78 -8.99
N THR A 89 6.11 2.94 -9.58
CA THR A 89 5.82 3.23 -11.00
C THR A 89 7.06 3.26 -11.89
N TYR A 90 8.25 3.40 -11.31
CA TYR A 90 9.49 3.47 -12.08
C TYR A 90 9.91 2.12 -12.64
N GLU A 91 10.67 2.16 -13.73
CA GLU A 91 11.25 1.00 -14.40
C GLU A 91 12.75 1.20 -14.64
N ASN A 92 13.43 0.11 -15.00
CA ASN A 92 14.80 0.10 -15.49
C ASN A 92 15.76 0.84 -14.54
N ASP A 93 16.63 1.69 -15.08
CA ASP A 93 17.69 2.33 -14.29
C ASP A 93 17.15 3.33 -13.27
N LYS A 94 16.00 3.97 -13.55
CA LYS A 94 15.33 4.82 -12.57
C LYS A 94 14.85 3.99 -11.36
N TRP A 95 14.23 2.84 -11.61
CA TRP A 95 13.85 1.93 -10.53
C TRP A 95 15.08 1.43 -9.75
N LYS A 96 16.14 0.97 -10.43
CA LYS A 96 17.36 0.47 -9.79
C LYS A 96 17.99 1.52 -8.88
N LYS A 97 18.10 2.77 -9.37
CA LYS A 97 18.62 3.91 -8.60
C LYS A 97 17.79 4.15 -7.35
N HIS A 98 16.47 4.23 -7.49
CA HIS A 98 15.58 4.50 -6.37
C HIS A 98 15.59 3.36 -5.34
N ARG A 99 15.55 2.10 -5.81
CA ARG A 99 15.65 0.91 -4.96
C ARG A 99 16.94 0.92 -4.14
N ARG A 100 18.09 1.19 -4.78
CA ARG A 100 19.39 1.23 -4.12
C ARG A 100 19.45 2.26 -3.00
N LEU A 101 18.88 3.46 -3.22
CA LEU A 101 18.88 4.55 -2.24
C LEU A 101 17.89 4.31 -1.08
N LEU A 102 16.82 3.56 -1.32
CA LEU A 102 15.79 3.25 -0.32
C LEU A 102 16.11 2.01 0.52
N ASN A 103 16.75 0.99 -0.07
CA ASN A 103 17.03 -0.29 0.57
C ASN A 103 17.63 -0.21 1.99
N PRO A 104 18.58 0.71 2.29
CA PRO A 104 19.18 0.77 3.63
C PRO A 104 18.18 0.96 4.76
N ALA A 105 17.03 1.60 4.49
CA ALA A 105 16.00 1.83 5.49
C ALA A 105 15.15 0.58 5.83
N PHE A 106 15.25 -0.46 5.00
CA PHE A 106 14.52 -1.71 5.14
C PHE A 106 15.42 -2.87 5.62
N PHE A 107 16.64 -2.58 6.05
CA PHE A 107 17.51 -3.57 6.68
C PHE A 107 17.00 -3.93 8.07
N THR A 108 17.20 -5.18 8.49
CA THR A 108 16.67 -5.72 9.74
C THR A 108 17.10 -4.88 10.95
N GLU A 109 18.33 -4.35 10.96
CA GLU A 109 18.84 -3.49 12.02
C GLU A 109 18.05 -2.19 12.14
N LYS A 110 17.56 -1.65 11.01
CA LYS A 110 16.74 -0.43 10.98
C LYS A 110 15.28 -0.72 11.32
N LEU A 111 14.75 -1.86 10.87
CA LEU A 111 13.39 -2.30 11.24
C LEU A 111 13.24 -2.52 12.75
N LYS A 112 14.28 -3.03 13.43
CA LYS A 112 14.28 -3.15 14.90
C LYS A 112 14.07 -1.81 15.61
N LEU A 113 14.55 -0.70 15.06
CA LEU A 113 14.37 0.63 15.65
C LEU A 113 12.93 1.14 15.55
N MET A 114 12.09 0.51 14.73
CA MET A 114 10.68 0.89 14.54
C MET A 114 9.75 0.28 15.61
N GLU A 115 10.22 -0.74 16.33
CA GLU A 115 9.46 -1.48 17.34
C GLU A 115 8.77 -0.58 18.38
N PRO A 116 9.45 0.40 19.01
CA PRO A 116 8.79 1.26 19.99
C PRO A 116 7.62 2.05 19.39
N ALA A 117 7.73 2.46 18.13
CA ALA A 117 6.65 3.18 17.46
C ALA A 117 5.44 2.28 17.21
N PHE A 118 5.64 1.02 16.82
CA PHE A 118 4.55 0.04 16.71
C PHE A 118 3.85 -0.16 18.04
N MET A 119 4.61 -0.34 19.13
CA MET A 119 4.06 -0.54 20.47
C MET A 119 3.24 0.65 20.96
N ILE A 120 3.74 1.88 20.76
CA ILE A 120 3.00 3.08 21.15
C ILE A 120 1.69 3.20 20.37
N SER A 121 1.73 3.07 19.03
CA SER A 121 0.53 3.23 18.20
C SER A 121 -0.52 2.14 18.47
N CYS A 122 -0.11 0.88 18.63
CA CYS A 122 -1.00 -0.21 19.00
C CYS A 122 -1.57 -0.01 20.42
N GLY A 123 -0.73 0.33 21.39
CA GLY A 123 -1.15 0.56 22.78
C GLY A 123 -2.11 1.75 22.92
N ASP A 124 -1.90 2.84 22.17
CA ASP A 124 -2.82 3.99 22.13
C ASP A 124 -4.20 3.60 21.59
N MET A 125 -4.27 2.68 20.63
CA MET A 125 -5.53 2.15 20.10
C MET A 125 -6.23 1.26 21.13
N VAL A 126 -5.51 0.30 21.72
CA VAL A 126 -6.05 -0.63 22.71
C VAL A 126 -6.58 0.12 23.94
N ARG A 127 -5.83 1.10 24.47
CA ARG A 127 -6.29 1.94 25.60
C ARG A 127 -7.59 2.69 25.31
N LYS A 128 -7.80 3.12 24.05
CA LYS A 128 -9.07 3.76 23.66
C LYS A 128 -10.22 2.76 23.64
N TRP A 129 -9.98 1.51 23.26
CA TRP A 129 -10.99 0.46 23.31
C TRP A 129 -11.32 0.09 24.75
N GLU A 130 -10.32 -0.08 25.61
CA GLU A 130 -10.52 -0.34 27.05
C GLU A 130 -11.32 0.78 27.73
N ALA A 131 -11.03 2.05 27.42
CA ALA A 131 -11.76 3.19 27.98
C ALA A 131 -13.21 3.30 27.49
N ARG A 132 -13.57 2.66 26.37
CA ARG A 132 -14.96 2.59 25.86
C ARG A 132 -15.73 1.39 26.43
N ALA A 133 -15.03 0.39 26.96
CA ALA A 133 -15.62 -0.84 27.44
C ALA A 133 -16.00 -0.73 28.93
N GLU A 134 -17.29 -0.79 29.24
CA GLU A 134 -17.76 -0.97 30.62
C GLU A 134 -17.75 -2.46 30.99
N GLU A 135 -18.46 -3.30 30.23
CA GLU A 135 -18.40 -4.77 30.33
C GLU A 135 -18.32 -5.43 28.94
N TYR A 136 -19.18 -5.00 28.01
CA TYR A 136 -19.12 -5.33 26.58
C TYR A 136 -19.47 -4.09 25.77
N CYS A 137 -18.81 -3.89 24.61
CA CYS A 137 -19.18 -2.83 23.66
C CYS A 137 -19.01 -3.31 22.22
N GLU A 138 -19.91 -2.86 21.34
CA GLU A 138 -19.74 -3.01 19.90
C GLU A 138 -18.89 -1.87 19.36
N VAL A 139 -17.88 -2.20 18.56
CA VAL A 139 -16.93 -1.22 18.01
C VAL A 139 -16.71 -1.53 16.54
N ASP A 140 -16.89 -0.51 15.68
CA ASP A 140 -16.34 -0.54 14.34
C ASP A 140 -14.82 -0.32 14.42
N VAL A 141 -14.07 -1.40 14.20
CA VAL A 141 -12.60 -1.40 14.32
C VAL A 141 -11.91 -0.78 13.10
N TRP A 142 -12.61 -0.63 11.97
CA TRP A 142 -11.97 -0.17 10.72
C TRP A 142 -11.36 1.24 10.82
N PRO A 143 -12.07 2.28 11.30
CA PRO A 143 -11.49 3.61 11.45
C PRO A 143 -10.32 3.66 12.45
N ASP A 144 -10.38 2.85 13.50
CA ASP A 144 -9.34 2.77 14.52
C ASP A 144 -8.07 2.10 13.96
N LEU A 145 -8.21 1.03 13.16
CA LEU A 145 -7.10 0.39 12.45
C LEU A 145 -6.47 1.30 11.38
N GLN A 146 -7.28 2.05 10.62
CA GLN A 146 -6.78 3.05 9.68
C GLN A 146 -5.98 4.14 10.42
N THR A 147 -6.50 4.61 11.55
CA THR A 147 -5.79 5.60 12.38
C THR A 147 -4.49 5.05 12.94
N MET A 148 -4.50 3.82 13.46
CA MET A 148 -3.32 3.17 14.04
C MET A 148 -2.22 2.96 12.99
N THR A 149 -2.56 2.42 11.82
CA THR A 149 -1.59 2.21 10.73
C THR A 149 -1.06 3.54 10.16
N SER A 150 -1.89 4.58 10.12
CA SER A 150 -1.47 5.95 9.79
C SER A 150 -0.44 6.51 10.79
N ASP A 151 -0.65 6.28 12.08
CA ASP A 151 0.27 6.70 13.14
C ASP A 151 1.59 5.92 13.08
N VAL A 152 1.51 4.60 12.88
CA VAL A 152 2.66 3.72 12.71
C VAL A 152 3.58 4.21 11.58
N ILE A 153 3.04 4.42 10.38
CA ILE A 153 3.88 4.87 9.25
C ILE A 153 4.39 6.30 9.47
N SER A 154 3.60 7.17 10.10
CA SER A 154 4.05 8.54 10.43
C SER A 154 5.26 8.53 11.37
N ARG A 155 5.24 7.68 12.41
CA ARG A 155 6.33 7.58 13.38
C ARG A 155 7.56 6.89 12.79
N THR A 156 7.36 5.76 12.14
CA THR A 156 8.47 4.90 11.68
C THR A 156 9.13 5.41 10.42
N ALA A 157 8.37 5.99 9.49
CA ALA A 157 8.93 6.50 8.25
C ALA A 157 9.34 7.97 8.30
N PHE A 158 8.65 8.80 9.10
CA PHE A 158 8.82 10.26 9.04
C PHE A 158 9.24 10.88 10.38
N GLY A 159 9.38 10.08 11.44
CA GLY A 159 9.67 10.57 12.79
C GLY A 159 8.66 11.60 13.29
N SER A 160 7.42 11.54 12.78
CA SER A 160 6.34 12.46 13.09
C SER A 160 5.17 11.72 13.74
N SER A 161 4.15 12.46 14.19
CA SER A 161 2.91 11.85 14.68
C SER A 161 1.86 11.74 13.59
N TYR A 162 0.81 10.93 13.79
CA TYR A 162 -0.37 10.94 12.93
C TYR A 162 -0.94 12.36 12.72
N LYS A 163 -0.90 13.21 13.75
CA LYS A 163 -1.41 14.59 13.66
C LYS A 163 -0.69 15.40 12.58
N ASP A 164 0.60 15.17 12.39
CA ASP A 164 1.42 15.86 11.39
C ASP A 164 1.14 15.35 9.97
N GLY A 165 0.77 14.07 9.82
CA GLY A 165 0.46 13.41 8.55
C GLY A 165 -1.03 13.41 8.17
N ARG A 166 -1.95 13.72 9.09
CA ARG A 166 -3.42 13.57 8.91
C ARG A 166 -3.93 14.15 7.60
N ARG A 167 -3.51 15.38 7.29
CA ARG A 167 -3.95 16.06 6.09
C ARG A 167 -3.48 15.35 4.81
N ILE A 168 -2.31 14.71 4.84
CA ILE A 168 -1.79 13.92 3.73
C ILE A 168 -2.67 12.69 3.51
N PHE A 169 -3.00 11.95 4.58
CA PHE A 169 -3.86 10.77 4.49
C PHE A 169 -5.26 11.10 3.94
N GLU A 170 -5.95 12.09 4.52
CA GLU A 170 -7.28 12.53 4.07
C GLU A 170 -7.30 12.86 2.57
N LEU A 171 -6.31 13.65 2.14
CA LEU A 171 -6.17 14.05 0.74
C LEU A 171 -5.82 12.86 -0.17
N GLN A 172 -4.98 11.93 0.28
CA GLN A 172 -4.64 10.74 -0.50
C GLN A 172 -5.81 9.78 -0.64
N THR A 173 -6.63 9.59 0.41
CA THR A 173 -7.86 8.80 0.34
C THR A 173 -8.83 9.43 -0.66
N GLU A 174 -9.06 10.75 -0.60
CA GLU A 174 -9.89 11.46 -1.59
C GLU A 174 -9.32 11.32 -3.02
N GLN A 175 -8.01 11.46 -3.17
CA GLN A 175 -7.31 11.30 -4.45
C GLN A 175 -7.45 9.88 -5.00
N ALA A 176 -7.44 8.86 -4.13
CA ALA A 176 -7.60 7.46 -4.50
C ALA A 176 -9.01 7.20 -5.05
N LEU A 177 -10.06 7.71 -4.39
CA LEU A 177 -11.44 7.65 -4.90
C LEU A 177 -11.54 8.30 -6.29
N HIS A 178 -10.94 9.48 -6.47
CA HIS A 178 -10.86 10.14 -7.76
C HIS A 178 -9.98 9.40 -8.78
N VAL A 179 -9.06 8.52 -8.41
CA VAL A 179 -8.30 7.71 -9.38
C VAL A 179 -9.07 6.46 -9.75
N THR A 180 -9.66 5.77 -8.77
CA THR A 180 -10.50 4.58 -8.98
C THR A 180 -11.62 4.86 -9.96
N GLU A 181 -12.36 5.96 -9.75
CA GLU A 181 -13.44 6.35 -10.66
C GLU A 181 -12.92 6.70 -12.08
N ALA A 182 -11.63 7.03 -12.24
CA ALA A 182 -11.06 7.45 -13.54
C ALA A 182 -10.61 6.22 -14.32
N MET A 183 -10.20 5.20 -13.58
CA MET A 183 -9.85 3.89 -14.11
C MET A 183 -11.08 3.11 -14.59
N ARG A 184 -12.30 3.49 -14.19
CA ARG A 184 -13.55 2.90 -14.72
C ARG A 184 -13.81 3.26 -16.19
N HIS A 185 -13.19 4.31 -16.73
CA HIS A 185 -13.38 4.74 -18.11
C HIS A 185 -12.12 4.59 -18.96
N VAL A 186 -12.29 4.32 -20.27
CA VAL A 186 -11.17 4.32 -21.21
C VAL A 186 -10.58 5.72 -21.23
N TYR A 187 -9.27 5.81 -21.00
CA TYR A 187 -8.60 7.10 -21.05
C TYR A 187 -8.56 7.62 -22.48
N VAL A 188 -9.13 8.80 -22.71
CA VAL A 188 -9.03 9.51 -23.99
C VAL A 188 -7.80 10.42 -23.96
N PRO A 189 -6.87 10.32 -24.93
CA PRO A 189 -5.71 11.21 -25.01
C PRO A 189 -6.10 12.69 -24.93
N GLY A 190 -5.39 13.46 -24.11
CA GLY A 190 -5.69 14.88 -23.90
C GLY A 190 -6.78 15.17 -22.85
N TRP A 191 -7.60 14.18 -22.45
CA TRP A 191 -8.68 14.36 -21.47
C TRP A 191 -8.20 14.92 -20.13
N ARG A 192 -6.96 14.59 -19.75
CA ARG A 192 -6.32 15.11 -18.52
C ARG A 192 -6.20 16.64 -18.46
N TYR A 193 -6.26 17.32 -19.61
CA TYR A 193 -6.15 18.78 -19.71
C TYR A 193 -7.51 19.48 -19.70
N VAL A 194 -8.60 18.72 -19.82
CA VAL A 194 -9.96 19.28 -19.73
C VAL A 194 -10.21 19.69 -18.27
N PRO A 195 -10.51 20.97 -17.97
CA PRO A 195 -10.55 21.48 -16.61
C PRO A 195 -11.89 21.17 -15.93
N THR A 196 -12.26 19.89 -15.86
CA THR A 196 -13.43 19.42 -15.11
C THR A 196 -13.25 19.69 -13.61
N LYS A 197 -14.35 19.80 -12.85
CA LYS A 197 -14.28 20.00 -11.38
C LYS A 197 -13.36 18.98 -10.71
N ARG A 198 -13.47 17.71 -11.13
CA ARG A 198 -12.65 16.62 -10.63
C ARG A 198 -11.18 16.74 -11.02
N HIS A 199 -10.85 17.06 -12.27
CA HIS A 199 -9.45 17.23 -12.67
C HIS A 199 -8.79 18.40 -11.92
N ARG A 200 -9.53 19.50 -11.71
CA ARG A 200 -9.07 20.61 -10.87
C ARG A 200 -8.82 20.14 -9.44
N ARG A 201 -9.80 19.46 -8.81
CA ARG A 201 -9.65 18.94 -7.45
C ARG A 201 -8.47 17.97 -7.31
N MET A 202 -8.30 17.03 -8.24
CA MET A 202 -7.15 16.12 -8.26
C MET A 202 -5.81 16.86 -8.40
N HIS A 203 -5.79 17.96 -9.17
CA HIS A 203 -4.60 18.79 -9.29
C HIS A 203 -4.30 19.55 -7.99
N ASP A 204 -5.33 20.13 -7.36
CA ASP A 204 -5.22 20.86 -6.10
C ASP A 204 -4.76 19.94 -4.96
N ILE A 205 -5.37 18.75 -4.83
CA ILE A 205 -4.95 17.72 -3.88
C ILE A 205 -3.47 17.37 -4.08
N LYS A 206 -3.06 17.07 -5.32
CA LYS A 206 -1.66 16.75 -5.63
C LYS A 206 -0.72 17.87 -5.20
N LYS A 207 -1.09 19.14 -5.45
CA LYS A 207 -0.28 20.30 -5.09
C LYS A 207 -0.19 20.46 -3.57
N GLU A 208 -1.29 20.30 -2.85
CA GLU A 208 -1.38 20.42 -1.41
C GLU A 208 -0.55 19.32 -0.71
N VAL A 209 -0.75 18.05 -1.10
CA VAL A 209 0.04 16.91 -0.59
C VAL A 209 1.53 17.12 -0.82
N LYS A 210 1.94 17.56 -2.02
CA LYS A 210 3.34 17.90 -2.30
C LYS A 210 3.88 18.98 -1.38
N SER A 211 3.07 20.00 -1.08
CA SER A 211 3.47 21.10 -0.20
C SER A 211 3.67 20.59 1.23
N CYS A 212 2.73 19.81 1.77
CA CYS A 212 2.84 19.23 3.11
C CYS A 212 4.11 18.37 3.25
N ILE A 213 4.34 17.46 2.31
CA ILE A 213 5.52 16.59 2.31
C ILE A 213 6.81 17.41 2.17
N ARG A 214 6.83 18.42 1.30
CA ARG A 214 8.00 19.31 1.17
C ARG A 214 8.34 19.98 2.49
N THR A 215 7.35 20.50 3.22
CA THR A 215 7.57 21.09 4.55
C THR A 215 8.16 20.08 5.54
N ILE A 216 7.74 18.81 5.51
CA ILE A 216 8.32 17.75 6.34
C ILE A 216 9.80 17.52 5.98
N ILE A 217 10.11 17.41 4.69
CA ILE A 217 11.47 17.20 4.21
C ILE A 217 12.38 18.39 4.55
N GLU A 218 11.93 19.62 4.35
CA GLU A 218 12.69 20.84 4.66
C GLU A 218 12.98 20.96 6.16
N LYS A 219 11.98 20.71 7.01
CA LYS A 219 12.18 20.65 8.47
C LYS A 219 13.24 19.61 8.84
N ARG A 220 13.20 18.43 8.22
CA ARG A 220 14.16 17.36 8.47
C ARG A 220 15.57 17.74 8.01
N LEU A 221 15.73 18.27 6.80
CA LEU A 221 17.02 18.72 6.27
C LEU A 221 17.66 19.80 7.16
N ASN A 222 16.86 20.76 7.65
CA ASN A 222 17.34 21.79 8.56
C ASN A 222 17.80 21.18 9.90
N ALA A 223 17.03 20.24 10.46
CA ALA A 223 17.43 19.55 11.68
C ALA A 223 18.74 18.77 11.50
N MET A 224 18.93 18.11 10.34
CA MET A 224 20.15 17.34 10.02
C MET A 224 21.39 18.24 9.96
N GLN A 225 21.28 19.46 9.42
CA GLN A 225 22.40 20.40 9.34
C GLN A 225 22.87 20.87 10.71
N VAL A 226 21.96 21.02 11.67
CA VAL A 226 22.26 21.48 13.03
C VAL A 226 22.61 20.32 13.98
N GLY A 227 22.66 19.08 13.47
CA GLY A 227 22.99 17.89 14.28
C GLY A 227 21.93 17.53 15.33
N ARG A 228 20.68 17.95 15.16
CA ARG A 228 19.60 17.83 16.17
C ARG A 228 18.66 16.63 15.99
N THR A 229 18.96 15.71 15.08
CA THR A 229 18.03 14.63 14.69
C THR A 229 18.75 13.30 14.62
N ASN A 230 18.11 12.28 15.20
CA ASN A 230 18.47 10.90 14.95
C ASN A 230 17.86 10.50 13.60
N ASN A 231 18.70 10.18 12.60
CA ASN A 231 18.26 9.95 11.21
C ASN A 231 17.96 8.47 10.94
N ASP A 232 17.38 7.80 11.94
CA ASP A 232 17.14 6.36 11.92
C ASP A 232 15.78 5.97 11.34
N ASP A 233 14.90 6.93 11.06
CA ASP A 233 13.65 6.72 10.33
C ASP A 233 13.86 6.66 8.80
N LEU A 234 12.87 6.15 8.07
CA LEU A 234 12.94 5.96 6.60
C LEU A 234 13.36 7.22 5.86
N LEU A 235 12.78 8.39 6.22
CA LEU A 235 13.09 9.66 5.60
C LEU A 235 14.53 10.10 5.90
N GLY A 236 14.97 10.00 7.15
CA GLY A 236 16.34 10.31 7.56
C GLY A 236 17.37 9.48 6.80
N ILE A 237 17.15 8.16 6.72
CA ILE A 237 18.03 7.23 6.01
C ILE A 237 18.04 7.51 4.51
N LEU A 238 16.88 7.77 3.90
CA LEU A 238 16.76 8.13 2.49
C LEU A 238 17.53 9.41 2.18
N LEU A 239 17.33 10.47 2.96
CA LEU A 239 18.00 11.75 2.76
C LEU A 239 19.52 11.62 2.95
N GLN A 240 19.96 10.86 3.96
CA GLN A 240 21.39 10.59 4.19
C GLN A 240 22.01 9.81 3.02
N SER A 241 21.37 8.72 2.59
CA SER A 241 21.82 7.90 1.46
C SER A 241 21.90 8.73 0.18
N ASN A 242 20.90 9.60 -0.04
CA ASN A 242 20.86 10.48 -1.19
C ASN A 242 22.00 11.52 -1.18
N LEU A 243 22.25 12.18 -0.05
CA LEU A 243 23.34 13.15 0.11
C LEU A 243 24.72 12.49 -0.06
N GLN A 244 24.90 11.28 0.47
CA GLN A 244 26.14 10.52 0.31
C GLN A 244 26.40 10.14 -1.14
N ASP A 245 25.37 9.70 -1.88
CA ASP A 245 25.52 9.31 -3.28
C ASP A 245 25.85 10.51 -4.17
N ILE A 246 25.22 11.67 -3.93
CA ILE A 246 25.55 12.94 -4.61
C ILE A 246 27.01 13.34 -4.34
N LYS A 247 27.48 13.23 -3.08
CA LYS A 247 28.87 13.53 -2.71
C LYS A 247 29.86 12.58 -3.37
N LYS A 248 29.59 11.27 -3.33
CA LYS A 248 30.47 10.22 -3.85
C LYS A 248 30.71 10.35 -5.35
N HIS A 249 29.68 10.73 -6.10
CA HIS A 249 29.75 10.83 -7.56
C HIS A 249 30.01 12.25 -8.07
N GLY A 250 30.08 13.26 -7.19
CA GLY A 250 30.33 14.66 -7.55
C GLY A 250 29.26 15.28 -8.47
N ASN A 251 28.14 14.60 -8.68
CA ASN A 251 27.10 14.98 -9.64
C ASN A 251 25.73 14.90 -8.98
N LYS A 252 24.96 16.00 -9.01
CA LYS A 252 23.58 16.05 -8.52
C LYS A 252 22.66 15.02 -9.20
N GLY A 253 22.97 14.60 -10.42
CA GLY A 253 22.26 13.54 -11.15
C GLY A 253 22.44 12.13 -10.57
N ALA A 254 23.42 11.90 -9.69
CA ALA A 254 23.62 10.60 -9.04
C ALA A 254 22.51 10.28 -8.03
N GLY A 255 22.07 11.28 -7.25
CA GLY A 255 20.98 11.16 -6.28
C GLY A 255 19.58 11.52 -6.83
N MET A 256 18.55 11.31 -6.02
CA MET A 256 17.20 11.80 -6.25
C MET A 256 17.13 13.32 -6.11
N SER A 257 16.35 13.94 -7.00
CA SER A 257 15.88 15.31 -6.83
C SER A 257 14.91 15.41 -5.63
N ILE A 258 14.69 16.63 -5.13
CA ILE A 258 13.71 16.85 -4.06
C ILE A 258 12.29 16.43 -4.46
N GLU A 259 11.91 16.63 -5.74
CA GLU A 259 10.62 16.18 -6.25
C GLU A 259 10.50 14.65 -6.25
N GLU A 260 11.58 13.95 -6.56
CA GLU A 260 11.62 12.49 -6.50
C GLU A 260 11.49 11.99 -5.07
N VAL A 261 12.17 12.62 -4.10
CA VAL A 261 12.00 12.29 -2.68
C VAL A 261 10.56 12.54 -2.22
N ILE A 262 9.92 13.63 -2.65
CA ILE A 262 8.51 13.91 -2.36
C ILE A 262 7.60 12.81 -2.90
N GLU A 263 7.82 12.35 -4.13
CA GLU A 263 7.00 11.26 -4.71
C GLU A 263 7.21 9.92 -3.98
N GLU A 264 8.42 9.59 -3.51
CA GLU A 264 8.65 8.41 -2.67
C GLU A 264 7.95 8.54 -1.31
N CYS A 265 8.02 9.71 -0.66
CA CYS A 265 7.33 9.95 0.61
C CYS A 265 5.81 9.82 0.44
N LYS A 266 5.27 10.36 -0.66
CA LYS A 266 3.84 10.27 -1.00
C LYS A 266 3.42 8.81 -1.17
N LEU A 267 4.27 8.00 -1.81
CA LEU A 267 4.06 6.55 -1.94
C LEU A 267 4.06 5.85 -0.58
N PHE A 268 5.01 6.15 0.32
CA PHE A 268 5.08 5.49 1.63
C PHE A 268 3.88 5.81 2.53
N TYR A 269 3.42 7.07 2.54
CA TYR A 269 2.19 7.45 3.23
C TYR A 269 1.00 6.62 2.75
N PHE A 270 0.82 6.50 1.43
CA PHE A 270 -0.31 5.77 0.85
C PHE A 270 -0.20 4.26 1.06
N ALA A 271 0.91 3.68 0.63
CA ALA A 271 1.08 2.23 0.56
C ALA A 271 1.20 1.58 1.94
N GLY A 272 1.88 2.25 2.88
CA GLY A 272 2.12 1.70 4.22
C GLY A 272 0.88 1.67 5.12
N GLN A 273 -0.07 2.58 4.88
CA GLN A 273 -1.28 2.71 5.69
C GLN A 273 -2.41 1.82 5.16
N GLU A 274 -2.90 2.09 3.94
CA GLU A 274 -4.11 1.45 3.41
C GLU A 274 -3.97 -0.09 3.32
N THR A 275 -2.82 -0.59 2.87
CA THR A 275 -2.64 -2.05 2.72
C THR A 275 -2.62 -2.77 4.07
N THR A 276 -1.94 -2.19 5.05
CA THR A 276 -1.85 -2.76 6.41
C THR A 276 -3.19 -2.72 7.11
N SER A 277 -3.96 -1.62 7.00
CA SER A 277 -5.28 -1.56 7.62
C SER A 277 -6.23 -2.60 7.03
N VAL A 278 -6.25 -2.76 5.70
CA VAL A 278 -7.07 -3.79 5.02
C VAL A 278 -6.69 -5.20 5.50
N LEU A 279 -5.40 -5.53 5.61
CA LEU A 279 -4.98 -6.82 6.13
C LEU A 279 -5.48 -7.05 7.56
N LEU A 280 -5.32 -6.06 8.44
CA LEU A 280 -5.66 -6.19 9.85
C LEU A 280 -7.17 -6.32 10.06
N VAL A 281 -7.99 -5.57 9.32
CA VAL A 281 -9.45 -5.66 9.47
C VAL A 281 -9.97 -7.03 9.04
N TRP A 282 -9.50 -7.57 7.91
CA TRP A 282 -9.90 -8.90 7.46
C TRP A 282 -9.39 -9.98 8.40
N THR A 283 -8.21 -9.79 8.97
CA THR A 283 -7.70 -10.68 10.03
C THR A 283 -8.61 -10.65 11.26
N MET A 284 -9.07 -9.49 11.72
CA MET A 284 -10.01 -9.39 12.86
C MET A 284 -11.37 -10.02 12.54
N VAL A 285 -11.89 -9.83 11.32
CA VAL A 285 -13.12 -10.48 10.84
C VAL A 285 -12.97 -12.00 10.88
N LEU A 286 -11.88 -12.53 10.34
CA LEU A 286 -11.59 -13.97 10.33
C LEU A 286 -11.43 -14.53 11.74
N LEU A 287 -10.71 -13.85 12.63
CA LEU A 287 -10.57 -14.26 14.03
C LEU A 287 -11.89 -14.23 14.80
N GLY A 288 -12.78 -13.28 14.48
CA GLY A 288 -14.13 -13.21 15.06
C GLY A 288 -15.01 -14.40 14.64
N ARG A 289 -14.81 -14.92 13.42
CA ARG A 289 -15.53 -16.08 12.88
C ARG A 289 -14.91 -17.40 13.32
N PHE A 290 -13.59 -17.53 13.29
CA PHE A 290 -12.84 -18.75 13.58
C PHE A 290 -12.21 -18.68 14.99
N ARG A 291 -13.06 -18.80 16.02
CA ARG A 291 -12.66 -18.62 17.43
C ARG A 291 -11.60 -19.61 17.92
N GLU A 292 -11.51 -20.79 17.33
CA GLU A 292 -10.46 -21.76 17.62
C GLU A 292 -9.06 -21.21 17.27
N TRP A 293 -8.93 -20.55 16.12
CA TRP A 293 -7.67 -19.90 15.70
C TRP A 293 -7.37 -18.66 16.53
N GLN A 294 -8.41 -17.92 16.95
CA GLN A 294 -8.25 -16.82 17.91
C GLN A 294 -7.70 -17.31 19.26
N ALA A 295 -8.22 -18.42 19.77
CA ALA A 295 -7.73 -19.02 21.02
C ALA A 295 -6.27 -19.50 20.87
N GLN A 296 -5.93 -20.17 19.76
CA GLN A 296 -4.56 -20.62 19.49
C GLN A 296 -3.58 -19.46 19.36
N ALA A 297 -3.96 -18.39 18.64
CA ALA A 297 -3.13 -17.19 18.52
C ALA A 297 -2.90 -16.52 19.88
N ARG A 298 -3.95 -16.42 20.71
CA ARG A 298 -3.83 -15.88 22.07
C ARG A 298 -2.89 -16.73 22.93
N GLU A 299 -3.04 -18.05 22.90
CA GLU A 299 -2.18 -18.97 23.64
C GLU A 299 -0.72 -18.86 23.20
N GLU A 300 -0.46 -18.82 21.89
CA GLU A 300 0.91 -18.62 21.35
C GLU A 300 1.53 -17.30 21.84
N VAL A 301 0.78 -16.18 21.75
CA VAL A 301 1.27 -14.88 22.23
C VAL A 301 1.58 -14.91 23.73
N LEU A 302 0.73 -15.55 24.53
CA LEU A 302 0.94 -15.70 25.97
C LEU A 302 2.14 -16.60 26.31
N GLN A 303 2.38 -17.65 25.53
CA GLN A 303 3.54 -18.53 25.72
C GLN A 303 4.86 -17.84 25.38
N VAL A 304 4.88 -17.04 24.30
CA VAL A 304 6.09 -16.36 23.84
C VAL A 304 6.43 -15.15 24.72
N PHE A 305 5.45 -14.31 25.06
CA PHE A 305 5.71 -13.05 25.78
C PHE A 305 5.35 -13.09 27.26
N GLY A 306 4.45 -13.97 27.69
CA GLY A 306 3.85 -13.93 29.02
C GLY A 306 2.66 -12.96 29.11
N ARG A 307 2.02 -12.88 30.27
CA ARG A 307 0.79 -12.07 30.48
C ARG A 307 1.05 -10.57 30.63
N ASP A 308 2.13 -10.20 31.32
CA ASP A 308 2.36 -8.82 31.78
C ASP A 308 3.60 -8.18 31.13
N LYS A 309 4.00 -8.67 29.96
CA LYS A 309 5.13 -8.13 29.22
C LYS A 309 4.70 -7.62 27.86
N GLU A 310 5.26 -6.49 27.47
CA GLU A 310 5.10 -5.97 26.12
C GLU A 310 5.81 -6.91 25.12
N PRO A 311 5.19 -7.17 23.95
CA PRO A 311 5.85 -7.86 22.85
C PRO A 311 7.18 -7.20 22.49
N HIS A 312 8.19 -8.02 22.22
CA HIS A 312 9.50 -7.54 21.78
C HIS A 312 9.96 -8.18 20.46
N PHE A 313 10.85 -7.52 19.72
CA PHE A 313 11.26 -7.93 18.37
C PHE A 313 11.76 -9.38 18.28
N GLN A 314 12.53 -9.87 19.27
CA GLN A 314 13.08 -11.24 19.22
C GLN A 314 11.97 -12.30 19.16
N GLY A 315 10.91 -12.13 19.96
CA GLY A 315 9.81 -13.08 20.08
C GLY A 315 8.85 -13.07 18.89
N LEU A 316 8.87 -12.03 18.04
CA LEU A 316 8.02 -12.00 16.85
C LEU A 316 8.29 -13.16 15.89
N ASN A 317 9.53 -13.66 15.84
CA ASN A 317 9.90 -14.80 14.99
C ASN A 317 9.32 -16.13 15.50
N ASP A 318 8.90 -16.20 16.76
CA ASP A 318 8.35 -17.40 17.38
C ASP A 318 6.83 -17.51 17.21
N LEU A 319 6.17 -16.45 16.71
CA LEU A 319 4.73 -16.39 16.47
C LEU A 319 4.30 -17.09 15.17
N LYS A 320 4.38 -18.42 15.14
CA LYS A 320 4.07 -19.24 13.97
C LYS A 320 2.58 -19.24 13.62
N VAL A 321 1.71 -19.38 14.62
CA VAL A 321 0.25 -19.39 14.47
C VAL A 321 -0.24 -18.02 13.99
N VAL A 322 0.21 -16.93 14.61
CA VAL A 322 -0.14 -15.57 14.15
C VAL A 322 0.33 -15.36 12.71
N THR A 323 1.54 -15.82 12.36
CA THR A 323 2.06 -15.74 10.99
C THR A 323 1.20 -16.52 9.99
N MET A 324 0.77 -17.74 10.34
CA MET A 324 -0.14 -18.54 9.50
C MET A 324 -1.48 -17.81 9.29
N ILE A 325 -2.05 -17.22 10.35
CA ILE A 325 -3.30 -16.46 10.26
C ILE A 325 -3.14 -15.26 9.33
N LEU A 326 -2.07 -14.48 9.46
CA LEU A 326 -1.83 -13.32 8.58
C LEU A 326 -1.65 -13.74 7.12
N TYR A 327 -0.98 -14.85 6.84
CA TYR A 327 -0.84 -15.36 5.48
C TYR A 327 -2.15 -15.89 4.91
N GLU A 328 -2.98 -16.54 5.72
CA GLU A 328 -4.29 -17.01 5.28
C GLU A 328 -5.25 -15.85 5.02
N SER A 329 -5.21 -14.80 5.86
CA SER A 329 -5.90 -13.54 5.61
C SER A 329 -5.46 -12.91 4.29
N LEU A 330 -4.15 -12.88 3.98
CA LEU A 330 -3.64 -12.37 2.70
C LEU A 330 -4.05 -13.25 1.52
N ARG A 331 -4.14 -14.57 1.70
CA ARG A 331 -4.54 -15.51 0.65
C ARG A 331 -6.01 -15.31 0.26
N LEU A 332 -6.87 -15.06 1.24
CA LEU A 332 -8.32 -14.90 1.05
C LEU A 332 -8.71 -13.45 0.70
N TYR A 333 -8.12 -12.48 1.40
CA TYR A 333 -8.49 -11.06 1.35
C TYR A 333 -7.26 -10.16 1.09
N PRO A 334 -6.56 -10.32 -0.04
CA PRO A 334 -5.38 -9.51 -0.34
C PRO A 334 -5.76 -8.04 -0.57
N PRO A 335 -5.06 -7.06 0.04
CA PRO A 335 -5.28 -5.64 -0.24
C PRO A 335 -5.07 -5.25 -1.72
N GLY A 336 -4.19 -5.98 -2.43
CA GLY A 336 -3.99 -5.85 -3.87
C GLY A 336 -4.52 -7.07 -4.60
N THR A 337 -5.58 -6.91 -5.40
CA THR A 337 -6.30 -8.03 -6.04
C THR A 337 -5.70 -8.49 -7.36
N ASN A 338 -4.95 -7.64 -8.06
CA ASN A 338 -4.30 -7.99 -9.32
C ASN A 338 -3.02 -7.19 -9.58
N LEU A 339 -2.12 -7.77 -10.38
CA LEU A 339 -0.91 -7.10 -10.89
C LEU A 339 -0.95 -7.10 -12.42
N THR A 340 -0.72 -5.94 -13.02
CA THR A 340 -0.71 -5.79 -14.48
C THR A 340 0.71 -5.57 -14.99
N ARG A 341 1.02 -6.16 -16.15
CA ARG A 341 2.25 -5.91 -16.92
C ARG A 341 1.92 -5.65 -18.39
N SER A 342 2.84 -5.02 -19.08
CA SER A 342 2.85 -4.82 -20.53
C SER A 342 4.15 -5.37 -21.09
N THR A 343 4.07 -6.04 -22.23
CA THR A 343 5.26 -6.44 -22.98
C THR A 343 5.82 -5.23 -23.74
N ILE A 344 7.14 -5.18 -23.88
CA ILE A 344 7.81 -4.15 -24.69
C ILE A 344 8.04 -4.59 -26.14
N GLU A 345 7.88 -5.88 -26.41
CA GLU A 345 8.04 -6.53 -27.70
C GLU A 345 7.07 -7.72 -27.82
N GLU A 346 7.02 -8.34 -29.00
CA GLU A 346 6.26 -9.58 -29.23
C GLU A 346 6.96 -10.74 -28.54
N ILE A 347 6.24 -11.46 -27.67
CA ILE A 347 6.79 -12.51 -26.81
C ILE A 347 5.78 -13.65 -26.72
N LYS A 348 6.28 -14.88 -26.85
CA LYS A 348 5.53 -16.10 -26.53
C LYS A 348 5.57 -16.35 -25.02
N LEU A 349 4.40 -16.53 -24.40
CA LEU A 349 4.28 -16.86 -22.97
C LEU A 349 3.52 -18.17 -22.79
N GLY A 350 4.24 -19.25 -22.47
CA GLY A 350 3.65 -20.59 -22.49
C GLY A 350 3.18 -20.93 -23.90
N ASP A 351 1.88 -21.22 -24.05
CA ASP A 351 1.24 -21.50 -25.34
C ASP A 351 0.53 -20.27 -25.95
N ILE A 352 0.69 -19.09 -25.33
CA ILE A 352 0.06 -17.81 -25.73
C ILE A 352 1.02 -16.99 -26.59
#